data_AF-A0A102LF90-F1
#
_entry.id   AF-A0A102LF90-F1
#
_cell.length_a   1.000
_cell.length_b   1.000
_cell.length_c   1.000
_cell.angle_alpha   90.00
_cell.angle_beta   90.00
_cell.angle_gamma   90.00
#
_symmetry.space_group_name_H-M   'P 1'
#
loop_
_entity.id
_entity.type
_entity.pdbx_description
1 polymer ?
#
loop_
_entity_poly.entity_id
_entity_poly.type
_entity_poly.pdbx_seq_one_letter_code
_entity_poly.pdbx_strand_id
1 'polypeptide(L)'
;MIGVVFSHTSADAGHHVLAAIRRSVSIAQAAQLSRASLRSAEVGIVVAVNAPDTWGADLVDWLRAAPRKLVLFGCLPSALAELLGFVPDDWPVDLSVHSRSAAAPAGESRESRASVQYTALADALGGRCWSRPFERFDFADEWNNLGYGRIRHDGSIWSVAQAGYVPEHAELARVQYEGEQCFSYAALWDDAAHSVLWFNRPVGPCDSFEWRVVENFLSGHRFTSLPCQPIVGEIPWGYDAAITSRLDCDEEIESARPLWEAYQRMGVPFSLAVHTQNLHRADQHRILWELLVDQGQGAVLSHTATHAPNWGGNYAAALDEATRSAQMLQTVTGNPVRFAVSPFHQTPPYALQALSDAGYEGCIGGIIRNDPEFVLARGGVLAGMPADFVGHSQQCMLHGDCMLNTGDPLAVYRHAFDLAYDTRTLFGYLDHPFSPRYQYGWRDETSRIAAHEQFIEHIRQRVPNPLFLTAAGALEFLARKSTTQIVRDGDVFRIRAPESARSPYVPTIEFRGVRTIADPREALI
;
A
#
# COMPACT_ATOMS: atom_id res chain seq x y z
N MET A 1 -18.02 -6.62 -13.23
CA MET A 1 -18.08 -5.70 -12.07
C MET A 1 -17.98 -6.53 -10.80
N ILE A 2 -17.23 -6.05 -9.83
CA ILE A 2 -17.11 -6.50 -8.44
C ILE A 2 -18.09 -5.68 -7.62
N GLY A 3 -18.98 -6.35 -6.91
CA GLY A 3 -19.87 -5.72 -5.96
C GLY A 3 -19.29 -5.71 -4.56
N VAL A 4 -19.08 -4.55 -3.95
CA VAL A 4 -18.63 -4.45 -2.55
C VAL A 4 -19.83 -4.15 -1.65
N VAL A 5 -20.15 -5.06 -0.73
CA VAL A 5 -21.35 -4.95 0.13
C VAL A 5 -20.96 -4.86 1.60
N PHE A 6 -21.55 -3.91 2.31
CA PHE A 6 -21.35 -3.68 3.73
C PHE A 6 -22.55 -2.96 4.36
N SER A 7 -22.76 -3.18 5.65
CA SER A 7 -23.78 -2.48 6.42
C SER A 7 -23.32 -1.07 6.80
N HIS A 8 -24.25 -0.25 7.29
CA HIS A 8 -23.91 1.06 7.88
C HIS A 8 -22.91 0.94 9.03
N THR A 9 -23.03 -0.09 9.87
CA THR A 9 -22.13 -0.30 11.02
C THR A 9 -20.71 -0.69 10.60
N SER A 10 -20.51 -1.10 9.36
CA SER A 10 -19.20 -1.43 8.78
C SER A 10 -18.83 -0.51 7.62
N ALA A 11 -19.46 0.68 7.53
CA ALA A 11 -19.23 1.63 6.46
C ALA A 11 -17.76 2.07 6.36
N ASP A 12 -17.11 2.29 7.51
CA ASP A 12 -15.71 2.69 7.54
C ASP A 12 -14.79 1.64 6.89
N ALA A 13 -14.85 0.39 7.37
CA ALA A 13 -14.12 -0.73 6.76
C ALA A 13 -14.51 -0.93 5.28
N GLY A 14 -15.80 -0.81 4.96
CA GLY A 14 -16.34 -0.98 3.62
C GLY A 14 -15.80 0.04 2.61
N HIS A 15 -15.67 1.30 3.01
CA HIS A 15 -15.09 2.35 2.18
C HIS A 15 -13.60 2.12 1.94
N HIS A 16 -12.83 1.71 2.96
CA HIS A 16 -11.41 1.39 2.80
C HIS A 16 -11.19 0.18 1.89
N VAL A 17 -12.00 -0.88 2.03
CA VAL A 17 -11.95 -2.05 1.14
C VAL A 17 -12.30 -1.67 -0.29
N LEU A 18 -13.35 -0.86 -0.50
CA LEU A 18 -13.72 -0.40 -1.83
C LEU A 18 -12.59 0.44 -2.46
N ALA A 19 -11.95 1.30 -1.68
CA ALA A 19 -10.79 2.07 -2.13
C ALA A 19 -9.62 1.13 -2.49
N ALA A 20 -9.26 0.18 -1.63
CA ALA A 20 -8.20 -0.79 -1.88
C ALA A 20 -8.45 -1.62 -3.15
N ILE A 21 -9.68 -2.10 -3.36
CA ILE A 21 -10.07 -2.80 -4.60
C ILE A 21 -9.91 -1.87 -5.80
N ARG A 22 -10.36 -0.61 -5.73
CA ARG A 22 -10.21 0.38 -6.81
C ARG A 22 -8.78 0.86 -7.05
N ARG A 23 -7.84 0.55 -6.16
CA ARG A 23 -6.41 0.73 -6.42
C ARG A 23 -5.80 -0.47 -7.16
N SER A 24 -6.47 -1.63 -7.18
CA SER A 24 -6.06 -2.82 -7.94
C SER A 24 -6.84 -3.01 -9.24
N VAL A 25 -8.11 -2.62 -9.31
CA VAL A 25 -8.93 -2.65 -10.53
C VAL A 25 -9.30 -1.24 -10.96
N SER A 26 -9.74 -1.10 -12.22
CA SER A 26 -10.30 0.17 -12.68
C SER A 26 -11.56 0.56 -11.88
N ILE A 27 -11.81 1.86 -11.70
CA ILE A 27 -12.99 2.38 -10.99
C ILE A 27 -14.32 1.86 -11.60
N ALA A 28 -14.38 1.63 -12.91
CA ALA A 28 -15.54 1.08 -13.61
C ALA A 28 -15.82 -0.39 -13.25
N GLN A 29 -14.83 -1.10 -12.70
CA GLN A 29 -14.95 -2.52 -12.37
C GLN A 29 -15.47 -2.76 -10.96
N ALA A 30 -15.46 -1.77 -10.05
CA ALA A 30 -15.87 -1.98 -8.65
C ALA A 30 -16.80 -0.87 -8.13
N ALA A 31 -17.90 -1.29 -7.51
CA ALA A 31 -18.88 -0.37 -6.94
C ALA A 31 -19.46 -0.91 -5.63
N GLN A 32 -19.95 -0.01 -4.78
CA GLN A 32 -20.74 -0.39 -3.62
C GLN A 32 -22.08 -0.98 -4.08
N LEU A 33 -22.48 -2.11 -3.50
CA LEU A 33 -23.80 -2.70 -3.66
C LEU A 33 -24.61 -2.54 -2.38
N SER A 34 -25.89 -2.22 -2.55
CA SER A 34 -26.85 -2.34 -1.45
C SER A 34 -27.22 -3.81 -1.23
N ARG A 35 -27.69 -4.15 -0.02
CA ARG A 35 -28.24 -5.48 0.28
C ARG A 35 -29.38 -5.87 -0.67
N ALA A 36 -30.25 -4.91 -1.03
CA ALA A 36 -31.33 -5.17 -1.98
C ALA A 36 -30.78 -5.56 -3.36
N SER A 37 -29.71 -4.88 -3.80
CA SER A 37 -29.04 -5.21 -5.06
C SER A 37 -28.38 -6.58 -4.99
N LEU A 38 -27.83 -7.01 -3.85
CA LEU A 38 -27.24 -8.36 -3.72
C LEU A 38 -28.23 -9.48 -4.13
N ARG A 39 -29.52 -9.33 -3.77
CA ARG A 39 -30.56 -10.32 -4.08
C ARG A 39 -30.92 -10.39 -5.56
N SER A 40 -30.82 -9.26 -6.27
CA SER A 40 -31.13 -9.17 -7.70
C SER A 40 -29.90 -9.09 -8.59
N ALA A 41 -28.70 -9.06 -8.00
CA ALA A 41 -27.49 -8.78 -8.75
C ALA A 41 -27.04 -9.97 -9.58
N GLU A 42 -26.84 -9.70 -10.86
CA GLU A 42 -26.14 -10.59 -11.80
C GLU A 42 -24.61 -10.47 -11.68
N VAL A 43 -24.09 -9.83 -10.62
CA VAL A 43 -22.65 -9.71 -10.43
C VAL A 43 -22.05 -11.09 -10.12
N GLY A 44 -21.01 -11.46 -10.88
CA GLY A 44 -20.32 -12.74 -10.69
C GLY A 44 -19.32 -12.74 -9.51
N ILE A 45 -18.96 -11.56 -9.00
CA ILE A 45 -18.01 -11.41 -7.90
C ILE A 45 -18.55 -10.44 -6.86
N VAL A 46 -18.56 -10.87 -5.60
CA VAL A 46 -18.92 -10.03 -4.44
C VAL A 46 -17.77 -10.02 -3.43
N VAL A 47 -17.51 -8.85 -2.86
CA VAL A 47 -16.68 -8.64 -1.68
C VAL A 47 -17.62 -8.22 -0.55
N ALA A 48 -17.82 -9.07 0.45
CA ALA A 48 -18.65 -8.75 1.61
C ALA A 48 -17.75 -8.38 2.80
N VAL A 49 -17.96 -7.17 3.32
CA VAL A 49 -17.13 -6.59 4.38
C VAL A 49 -17.93 -6.58 5.67
N ASN A 50 -17.47 -7.41 6.61
CA ASN A 50 -18.01 -7.62 7.94
C ASN A 50 -19.54 -7.72 7.93
N ALA A 51 -20.05 -8.60 7.06
CA ALA A 51 -21.48 -8.71 6.80
C ALA A 51 -22.23 -9.16 8.06
N PRO A 52 -23.35 -8.51 8.43
CA PRO A 52 -24.16 -8.96 9.56
C PRO A 52 -24.71 -10.37 9.34
N ASP A 53 -24.91 -11.12 10.42
CA ASP A 53 -25.51 -12.47 10.39
C ASP A 53 -26.82 -12.54 9.60
N THR A 54 -27.64 -11.50 9.71
CA THR A 54 -28.92 -11.40 8.98
C THR A 54 -28.78 -11.40 7.46
N TRP A 55 -27.56 -11.24 6.91
CA TRP A 55 -27.26 -11.25 5.48
C TRP A 55 -26.70 -12.61 5.02
N GLY A 56 -26.37 -13.52 5.95
CA GLY A 56 -25.74 -14.80 5.63
C GLY A 56 -26.55 -15.63 4.63
N ALA A 57 -27.86 -15.76 4.83
CA ALA A 57 -28.72 -16.49 3.91
C ALA A 57 -28.75 -15.86 2.50
N ASP A 58 -28.84 -14.53 2.42
CA ASP A 58 -28.81 -13.81 1.13
C ASP A 58 -27.48 -14.06 0.38
N LEU A 59 -26.35 -14.12 1.10
CA LEU A 59 -25.04 -14.41 0.52
C LEU A 59 -24.92 -15.87 0.07
N VAL A 60 -25.47 -16.82 0.82
CA VAL A 60 -25.49 -18.25 0.43
C VAL A 60 -26.36 -18.46 -0.82
N ASP A 61 -27.55 -17.88 -0.84
CA ASP A 61 -28.46 -17.96 -1.99
C ASP A 61 -27.81 -17.33 -3.23
N TRP A 62 -27.17 -16.16 -3.05
CA TRP A 62 -26.37 -15.56 -4.10
C TRP A 62 -25.25 -16.53 -4.54
N LEU A 63 -24.43 -17.06 -3.64
CA LEU A 63 -23.30 -17.92 -4.00
C LEU A 63 -23.71 -19.17 -4.81
N ARG A 64 -24.87 -19.75 -4.51
CA ARG A 64 -25.39 -20.97 -5.15
C ARG A 64 -26.08 -20.73 -6.50
N ALA A 65 -26.49 -19.50 -6.81
CA ALA A 65 -27.34 -19.22 -7.97
C ALA A 65 -26.61 -19.35 -9.33
N ALA A 66 -25.29 -19.17 -9.38
CA ALA A 66 -24.50 -19.26 -10.60
C ALA A 66 -23.00 -19.42 -10.28
N PRO A 67 -22.14 -19.68 -11.28
CA PRO A 67 -20.70 -19.65 -11.09
C PRO A 67 -20.19 -18.32 -10.54
N ARG A 68 -19.71 -18.30 -9.29
CA ARG A 68 -19.45 -17.06 -8.52
C ARG A 68 -18.18 -17.10 -7.69
N LYS A 69 -17.61 -15.92 -7.42
CA LYS A 69 -16.51 -15.74 -6.45
C LYS A 69 -16.92 -14.82 -5.31
N LEU A 70 -16.71 -15.26 -4.09
CA LEU A 70 -16.96 -14.47 -2.89
C LEU A 70 -15.65 -14.16 -2.19
N VAL A 71 -15.42 -12.90 -1.84
CA VAL A 71 -14.41 -12.49 -0.86
C VAL A 71 -15.13 -12.05 0.41
N LEU A 72 -14.76 -12.62 1.55
CA LEU A 72 -15.30 -12.31 2.86
C LEU A 72 -14.21 -11.67 3.72
N PHE A 73 -14.48 -10.49 4.25
CA PHE A 73 -13.61 -9.84 5.24
C PHE A 73 -14.36 -9.70 6.55
N GLY A 74 -13.72 -10.04 7.68
CA GLY A 74 -14.29 -9.91 9.01
C GLY A 74 -15.00 -11.17 9.50
N CYS A 75 -16.08 -11.02 10.27
CA CYS A 75 -16.83 -12.17 10.80
C CYS A 75 -17.51 -12.97 9.68
N LEU A 76 -17.59 -14.28 9.84
CA LEU A 76 -18.39 -15.15 8.98
C LEU A 76 -19.83 -15.18 9.51
N PRO A 77 -20.83 -14.74 8.72
CA PRO A 77 -22.23 -14.92 9.07
C PRO A 77 -22.55 -16.39 9.37
N SER A 78 -23.35 -16.67 10.40
CA SER A 78 -23.67 -18.04 10.84
C SER A 78 -24.04 -19.02 9.69
N ALA A 79 -24.86 -18.59 8.73
CA ALA A 79 -25.25 -19.43 7.58
C ALA A 79 -24.08 -19.77 6.63
N LEU A 80 -23.12 -18.84 6.48
CA LEU A 80 -21.89 -19.11 5.72
C LEU A 80 -20.90 -19.95 6.54
N ALA A 81 -20.80 -19.71 7.85
CA ALA A 81 -19.97 -20.51 8.73
C ALA A 81 -20.38 -21.99 8.69
N GLU A 82 -21.68 -22.28 8.76
CA GLU A 82 -22.23 -23.64 8.62
C GLU A 82 -21.90 -24.25 7.25
N LEU A 83 -22.14 -23.50 6.17
CA LEU A 83 -21.85 -23.96 4.80
C LEU A 83 -20.37 -24.32 4.60
N LEU A 84 -19.48 -23.51 5.17
CA LEU A 84 -18.02 -23.59 4.95
C LEU A 84 -17.32 -24.46 6.01
N GLY A 85 -18.06 -25.01 6.98
CA GLY A 85 -17.52 -25.84 8.04
C GLY A 85 -16.64 -25.08 9.04
N PHE A 86 -16.90 -23.78 9.25
CA PHE A 86 -16.23 -23.00 10.29
C PHE A 86 -16.77 -23.37 11.67
N VAL A 87 -15.87 -23.64 12.61
CA VAL A 87 -16.20 -23.97 13.99
C VAL A 87 -15.75 -22.81 14.88
N PRO A 88 -16.68 -22.01 15.45
CA PRO A 88 -16.33 -20.95 16.39
C PRO A 88 -15.62 -21.50 17.62
N ASP A 89 -14.72 -20.70 18.18
CA ASP A 89 -14.04 -21.00 19.45
C ASP A 89 -13.91 -19.73 20.29
N ASP A 90 -13.51 -19.89 21.56
CA ASP A 90 -13.23 -18.78 22.45
C ASP A 90 -11.92 -18.07 22.08
N TRP A 91 -11.86 -16.76 22.35
CA TRP A 91 -10.63 -16.00 22.17
C TRP A 91 -9.54 -16.49 23.14
N PRO A 92 -8.28 -16.61 22.70
CA PRO A 92 -7.17 -16.84 23.60
C PRO A 92 -7.05 -15.69 24.61
N VAL A 93 -6.99 -16.03 25.91
CA VAL A 93 -7.04 -15.07 27.03
C VAL A 93 -6.00 -13.96 26.88
N ASP A 94 -4.79 -14.30 26.43
CA ASP A 94 -3.64 -13.38 26.36
C ASP A 94 -3.37 -12.83 24.95
N LEU A 95 -4.29 -13.01 23.98
CA LEU A 95 -4.09 -12.56 22.60
C LEU A 95 -3.76 -11.06 22.51
N SER A 96 -4.42 -10.23 23.33
CA SER A 96 -4.19 -8.78 23.33
C SER A 96 -2.74 -8.43 23.73
N VAL A 97 -2.15 -9.17 24.67
CA VAL A 97 -0.76 -9.00 25.09
C VAL A 97 0.19 -9.53 24.02
N HIS A 98 -0.10 -10.71 23.46
CA HIS A 98 0.77 -11.34 22.46
C HIS A 98 0.72 -10.67 21.09
N SER A 99 -0.34 -9.92 20.79
CA SER A 99 -0.49 -9.11 19.57
C SER A 99 0.39 -7.85 19.53
N ARG A 100 0.92 -7.42 20.69
CA ARG A 100 1.71 -6.20 20.80
C ARG A 100 3.20 -6.48 20.84
N SER A 101 3.99 -5.54 20.32
CA SER A 101 5.44 -5.52 20.42
C SER A 101 5.90 -4.38 21.33
N ALA A 102 7.08 -4.54 21.93
CA ALA A 102 7.77 -3.44 22.60
C ALA A 102 8.43 -2.54 21.56
N ALA A 103 8.66 -1.27 21.89
CA ALA A 103 9.44 -0.38 21.04
C ALA A 103 10.83 -0.96 20.74
N ALA A 104 11.30 -0.80 19.50
CA ALA A 104 12.61 -1.24 19.07
C ALA A 104 13.71 -0.23 19.46
N PRO A 105 14.78 -0.65 20.17
CA PRO A 105 15.97 0.17 20.34
C PRO A 105 16.64 0.47 18.99
N ALA A 106 17.47 1.51 18.93
CA ALA A 106 18.27 1.82 17.75
C ALA A 106 19.18 0.63 17.37
N GLY A 107 19.15 0.28 16.08
CA GLY A 107 19.87 -0.84 15.48
C GLY A 107 19.40 -2.23 15.90
N GLU A 108 18.15 -2.36 16.36
CA GLU A 108 17.48 -3.61 16.63
C GLU A 108 16.05 -3.61 16.06
N SER A 109 15.43 -4.79 15.95
CA SER A 109 14.00 -4.91 15.68
C SER A 109 13.27 -5.60 16.82
N ARG A 110 11.96 -5.33 16.94
CA ARG A 110 11.05 -6.01 17.87
C ARG A 110 9.80 -6.46 17.12
N GLU A 111 9.30 -7.64 17.49
CA GLU A 111 8.10 -8.22 16.91
C GLU A 111 7.16 -8.69 18.02
N SER A 112 5.87 -8.73 17.72
CA SER A 112 4.86 -9.34 18.59
C SER A 112 5.05 -10.87 18.61
N ARG A 113 4.61 -11.51 19.70
CA ARG A 113 4.69 -12.97 19.83
C ARG A 113 3.64 -13.68 18.98
N ALA A 114 2.49 -13.04 18.77
CA ALA A 114 1.48 -13.49 17.82
C ALA A 114 1.90 -13.18 16.39
N SER A 115 1.73 -14.17 15.52
CA SER A 115 2.03 -14.08 14.10
C SER A 115 0.97 -14.80 13.27
N VAL A 116 0.81 -14.36 12.03
CA VAL A 116 0.08 -15.08 10.99
C VAL A 116 1.08 -15.95 10.24
N GLN A 117 0.77 -17.24 10.12
CA GLN A 117 1.51 -18.21 9.35
C GLN A 117 0.67 -18.67 8.16
N TYR A 118 1.16 -18.41 6.95
CA TYR A 118 0.54 -18.91 5.72
C TYR A 118 0.95 -20.35 5.46
N THR A 119 0.01 -21.13 4.94
CA THR A 119 0.24 -22.53 4.55
C THR A 119 0.65 -22.61 3.08
N ALA A 120 1.02 -23.81 2.62
CA ALA A 120 1.32 -24.05 1.22
C ALA A 120 0.12 -23.78 0.29
N LEU A 121 -1.12 -23.72 0.82
CA LEU A 121 -2.31 -23.36 0.05
C LEU A 121 -2.22 -21.94 -0.52
N ALA A 122 -1.45 -21.05 0.11
CA ALA A 122 -1.23 -19.68 -0.37
C ALA A 122 -0.61 -19.65 -1.78
N ASP A 123 0.19 -20.65 -2.16
CA ASP A 123 0.82 -20.74 -3.48
C ASP A 123 -0.22 -20.78 -4.61
N ALA A 124 -1.41 -21.34 -4.36
CA ALA A 124 -2.52 -21.37 -5.33
C ALA A 124 -2.99 -19.96 -5.74
N LEU A 125 -2.74 -18.97 -4.89
CA LEU A 125 -3.07 -17.56 -5.11
C LEU A 125 -1.81 -16.70 -5.24
N GLY A 126 -0.68 -17.29 -5.64
CA GLY A 126 0.60 -16.58 -5.83
C GLY A 126 1.18 -16.01 -4.53
N GLY A 127 0.72 -16.49 -3.38
CA GLY A 127 1.37 -16.28 -2.09
C GLY A 127 2.52 -17.25 -1.87
N ARG A 128 3.02 -17.30 -0.63
CA ARG A 128 4.01 -18.27 -0.14
C ARG A 128 3.71 -18.60 1.31
N CYS A 129 4.46 -19.53 1.91
CA CYS A 129 4.48 -19.78 3.35
C CYS A 129 5.12 -18.60 4.12
N TRP A 130 4.47 -17.44 4.09
CA TRP A 130 4.89 -16.24 4.82
C TRP A 130 4.63 -16.37 6.31
N SER A 131 5.53 -15.76 7.08
CA SER A 131 5.37 -15.52 8.52
C SER A 131 5.30 -14.01 8.74
N ARG A 132 4.21 -13.53 9.34
CA ARG A 132 4.02 -12.11 9.59
C ARG A 132 3.60 -11.86 11.04
N PRO A 133 4.41 -11.20 11.88
CA PRO A 133 3.97 -10.81 13.22
C PRO A 133 2.81 -9.81 13.15
N PHE A 134 1.96 -9.80 14.17
CA PHE A 134 0.86 -8.83 14.29
C PHE A 134 1.38 -7.38 14.37
N GLU A 135 2.49 -7.17 15.06
CA GLU A 135 3.14 -5.87 15.20
C GLU A 135 4.65 -6.04 15.09
N ARG A 136 5.32 -5.12 14.38
CA ARG A 136 6.77 -5.07 14.24
C ARG A 136 7.24 -3.62 14.32
N PHE A 137 8.40 -3.42 14.93
CA PHE A 137 9.13 -2.16 14.92
C PHE A 137 10.60 -2.37 14.56
N ASP A 138 11.15 -1.45 13.78
CA ASP A 138 12.56 -1.36 13.41
C ASP A 138 13.26 -0.12 14.01
N PHE A 139 12.47 0.82 14.55
CA PHE A 139 12.95 1.94 15.34
C PHE A 139 11.80 2.52 16.17
N ALA A 140 12.05 2.66 17.47
CA ALA A 140 11.05 3.09 18.46
C ALA A 140 9.75 2.27 18.33
N ASP A 141 8.60 2.86 18.61
CA ASP A 141 7.27 2.32 18.28
C ASP A 141 6.71 2.92 16.98
N GLU A 142 7.62 3.43 16.14
CA GLU A 142 7.30 4.30 15.01
C GLU A 142 7.35 3.56 13.67
N TRP A 143 8.45 2.88 13.33
CA TRP A 143 8.64 2.39 11.96
C TRP A 143 8.57 0.86 11.83
N ASN A 144 7.94 0.36 10.75
CA ASN A 144 7.99 -1.04 10.32
C ASN A 144 8.51 -1.10 8.87
N ASN A 145 9.80 -1.37 8.68
CA ASN A 145 10.45 -1.38 7.38
C ASN A 145 9.92 -2.48 6.44
N LEU A 146 9.18 -3.47 6.94
CA LEU A 146 8.54 -4.49 6.10
C LEU A 146 7.21 -4.02 5.47
N GLY A 147 6.78 -2.79 5.74
CA GLY A 147 5.76 -2.12 4.92
C GLY A 147 4.31 -2.54 5.16
N TYR A 148 4.02 -3.31 6.21
CA TYR A 148 2.66 -3.75 6.55
C TYR A 148 2.09 -3.07 7.80
N GLY A 149 0.77 -2.87 7.81
CA GLY A 149 0.00 -2.36 8.94
C GLY A 149 -0.04 -3.33 10.13
N ARG A 150 -0.60 -2.91 11.26
CA ARG A 150 -0.66 -3.74 12.47
C ARG A 150 -1.95 -4.57 12.50
N ILE A 151 -1.88 -5.85 12.90
CA ILE A 151 -3.08 -6.61 13.27
C ILE A 151 -3.41 -6.33 14.73
N ARG A 152 -4.66 -5.98 15.00
CA ARG A 152 -5.14 -5.63 16.34
C ARG A 152 -6.08 -6.70 16.93
N HIS A 153 -6.39 -6.54 18.21
CA HIS A 153 -7.48 -7.22 18.91
C HIS A 153 -8.13 -6.21 19.87
N ASP A 154 -8.63 -5.12 19.29
CA ASP A 154 -9.23 -3.97 19.99
C ASP A 154 -10.62 -3.58 19.46
N GLY A 155 -11.17 -4.36 18.53
CA GLY A 155 -12.47 -4.12 17.90
C GLY A 155 -12.46 -3.05 16.79
N SER A 156 -11.31 -2.44 16.49
CA SER A 156 -11.17 -1.56 15.32
C SER A 156 -11.32 -2.33 14.00
N ILE A 157 -11.43 -1.60 12.89
CA ILE A 157 -11.49 -2.18 11.54
C ILE A 157 -10.24 -3.00 11.17
N TRP A 158 -9.13 -2.78 11.88
CA TRP A 158 -7.84 -3.46 11.71
C TRP A 158 -7.68 -4.71 12.58
N SER A 159 -8.67 -4.99 13.44
CA SER A 159 -8.64 -6.13 14.37
C SER A 159 -8.96 -7.45 13.70
N VAL A 160 -8.49 -8.54 14.32
CA VAL A 160 -9.09 -9.86 14.09
C VAL A 160 -10.56 -9.85 14.50
N ALA A 161 -11.42 -10.53 13.74
CA ALA A 161 -12.88 -10.37 13.86
C ALA A 161 -13.56 -11.46 14.69
N GLN A 162 -13.09 -12.70 14.61
CA GLN A 162 -13.65 -13.85 15.34
C GLN A 162 -12.60 -14.94 15.61
N ALA A 163 -12.74 -15.72 16.69
CA ALA A 163 -11.94 -16.92 16.93
C ALA A 163 -12.67 -18.17 16.42
N GLY A 164 -11.90 -19.16 15.96
CA GLY A 164 -12.42 -20.42 15.45
C GLY A 164 -11.54 -21.03 14.37
N TYR A 165 -11.95 -22.19 13.89
CA TYR A 165 -11.17 -23.02 12.97
C TYR A 165 -11.94 -23.29 11.69
N VAL A 166 -11.21 -23.29 10.58
CA VAL A 166 -11.71 -23.78 9.29
C VAL A 166 -11.24 -25.22 9.05
N PRO A 167 -11.85 -25.97 8.12
CA PRO A 167 -11.32 -27.26 7.72
C PRO A 167 -9.88 -27.16 7.21
N GLU A 168 -9.03 -28.14 7.55
CA GLU A 168 -7.59 -28.12 7.22
C GLU A 168 -7.31 -27.89 5.74
N HIS A 169 -8.09 -28.52 4.86
CA HIS A 169 -7.94 -28.39 3.40
C HIS A 169 -8.25 -26.98 2.87
N ALA A 170 -8.94 -26.15 3.66
CA ALA A 170 -9.29 -24.77 3.32
C ALA A 170 -8.40 -23.75 4.03
N GLU A 171 -7.60 -24.14 5.02
CA GLU A 171 -6.81 -23.20 5.83
C GLU A 171 -5.65 -22.60 5.03
N LEU A 172 -5.80 -21.33 4.67
CA LEU A 172 -4.81 -20.57 3.91
C LEU A 172 -3.78 -19.91 4.83
N ALA A 173 -4.22 -19.47 6.00
CA ALA A 173 -3.35 -18.95 7.05
C ALA A 173 -3.97 -19.10 8.44
N ARG A 174 -3.11 -19.14 9.46
CA ARG A 174 -3.49 -19.30 10.86
C ARG A 174 -2.73 -18.35 11.77
N VAL A 175 -3.33 -18.02 12.90
CA VAL A 175 -2.66 -17.28 13.97
C VAL A 175 -1.96 -18.26 14.89
N GLN A 176 -0.71 -17.97 15.21
CA GLN A 176 0.10 -18.71 16.17
C GLN A 176 0.81 -17.78 17.15
N TYR A 177 0.93 -18.19 18.40
CA TYR A 177 1.93 -17.67 19.32
C TYR A 177 2.52 -18.84 20.14
N GLU A 178 3.81 -18.76 20.47
CA GLU A 178 4.55 -19.85 21.14
C GLU A 178 4.57 -21.19 20.38
N GLY A 179 4.36 -21.16 19.06
CA GLY A 179 4.35 -22.35 18.20
C GLY A 179 3.01 -23.11 18.20
N GLU A 180 2.04 -22.65 18.98
CA GLU A 180 0.70 -23.23 19.03
C GLU A 180 -0.26 -22.46 18.13
N GLN A 181 -1.14 -23.19 17.44
CA GLN A 181 -2.22 -22.59 16.67
C GLN A 181 -3.34 -22.13 17.58
N CYS A 182 -3.79 -20.90 17.38
CA CYS A 182 -4.84 -20.30 18.20
C CYS A 182 -6.19 -20.28 17.47
N PHE A 183 -6.20 -19.89 16.19
CA PHE A 183 -7.39 -19.84 15.34
C PHE A 183 -6.98 -19.60 13.88
N SER A 184 -7.90 -19.83 12.94
CA SER A 184 -7.67 -19.59 11.52
C SER A 184 -7.75 -18.08 11.18
N TYR A 185 -6.83 -17.60 10.35
CA TYR A 185 -6.73 -16.21 9.92
C TYR A 185 -7.29 -15.98 8.51
N ALA A 186 -7.05 -16.92 7.60
CA ALA A 186 -7.55 -16.86 6.24
C ALA A 186 -7.85 -18.26 5.71
N ALA A 187 -8.79 -18.36 4.79
CA ALA A 187 -9.17 -19.62 4.17
C ALA A 187 -9.61 -19.46 2.72
N LEU A 188 -9.43 -20.52 1.95
CA LEU A 188 -9.84 -20.66 0.57
C LEU A 188 -10.67 -21.94 0.41
N TRP A 189 -11.94 -21.80 0.06
CA TRP A 189 -12.80 -22.91 -0.30
C TRP A 189 -13.07 -22.90 -1.80
N ASP A 190 -12.91 -24.06 -2.42
CA ASP A 190 -13.23 -24.28 -3.82
C ASP A 190 -14.23 -25.42 -3.96
N ASP A 191 -15.30 -25.17 -4.71
CA ASP A 191 -16.26 -26.17 -5.17
C ASP A 191 -16.51 -26.00 -6.69
N ALA A 192 -17.15 -26.95 -7.35
CA ALA A 192 -17.38 -26.95 -8.80
C ALA A 192 -17.95 -25.61 -9.31
N ALA A 193 -18.92 -25.04 -8.60
CA ALA A 193 -19.61 -23.81 -9.00
C ALA A 193 -19.07 -22.52 -8.36
N HIS A 194 -18.27 -22.56 -7.31
CA HIS A 194 -17.89 -21.32 -6.62
C HIS A 194 -16.56 -21.41 -5.90
N SER A 195 -16.01 -20.24 -5.59
CA SER A 195 -14.84 -20.10 -4.72
C SER A 195 -15.09 -19.02 -3.67
N VAL A 196 -14.65 -19.26 -2.45
CA VAL A 196 -14.75 -18.33 -1.32
C VAL A 196 -13.35 -18.08 -0.76
N LEU A 197 -12.94 -16.82 -0.71
CA LEU A 197 -11.74 -16.37 -0.02
C LEU A 197 -12.15 -15.60 1.23
N TRP A 198 -11.64 -15.98 2.40
CA TRP A 198 -11.93 -15.31 3.66
C TRP A 198 -10.67 -14.79 4.32
N PHE A 199 -10.74 -13.59 4.89
CA PHE A 199 -9.78 -13.07 5.85
C PHE A 199 -10.49 -12.60 7.11
N ASN A 200 -9.96 -13.01 8.25
CA ASN A 200 -10.47 -12.73 9.58
C ASN A 200 -10.12 -11.30 10.05
N ARG A 201 -10.36 -10.30 9.21
CA ARG A 201 -10.23 -8.87 9.54
C ARG A 201 -11.27 -8.08 8.76
N PRO A 202 -11.98 -7.08 9.35
CA PRO A 202 -12.99 -6.32 8.62
C PRO A 202 -12.49 -5.69 7.33
N VAL A 203 -11.25 -5.20 7.28
CA VAL A 203 -10.63 -4.64 6.08
C VAL A 203 -9.82 -5.64 5.24
N GLY A 204 -9.81 -6.91 5.63
CA GLY A 204 -8.95 -7.92 5.02
C GLY A 204 -7.46 -7.59 5.19
N PRO A 205 -6.61 -8.02 4.24
CA PRO A 205 -5.17 -7.73 4.26
C PRO A 205 -4.80 -6.50 3.41
N CYS A 206 -5.71 -5.52 3.28
CA CYS A 206 -5.49 -4.38 2.38
C CYS A 206 -4.31 -3.48 2.77
N ASP A 207 -3.79 -3.64 3.98
CA ASP A 207 -2.67 -2.92 4.58
C ASP A 207 -1.35 -3.70 4.54
N SER A 208 -1.24 -4.71 3.68
CA SER A 208 -0.08 -5.60 3.65
C SER A 208 0.19 -6.15 2.25
N PHE A 209 1.42 -6.61 2.02
CA PHE A 209 1.83 -7.31 0.80
C PHE A 209 0.93 -8.52 0.49
N GLU A 210 0.29 -9.09 1.52
CA GLU A 210 -0.71 -10.14 1.45
C GLU A 210 -1.92 -9.79 0.56
N TRP A 211 -2.19 -8.50 0.30
CA TRP A 211 -3.24 -8.06 -0.64
C TRP A 211 -3.11 -8.68 -2.04
N ARG A 212 -1.90 -9.08 -2.43
CA ARG A 212 -1.64 -9.82 -3.67
C ARG A 212 -2.47 -11.10 -3.80
N VAL A 213 -2.77 -11.78 -2.69
CA VAL A 213 -3.64 -12.96 -2.64
C VAL A 213 -5.05 -12.61 -3.14
N VAL A 214 -5.58 -11.46 -2.72
CA VAL A 214 -6.90 -10.96 -3.15
C VAL A 214 -6.87 -10.61 -4.64
N GLU A 215 -5.83 -9.92 -5.12
CA GLU A 215 -5.67 -9.58 -6.55
C GLU A 215 -5.65 -10.82 -7.45
N ASN A 216 -4.89 -11.85 -7.07
CA ASN A 216 -4.80 -13.11 -7.83
C ASN A 216 -6.11 -13.90 -7.78
N PHE A 217 -6.81 -13.89 -6.65
CA PHE A 217 -8.15 -14.49 -6.54
C PHE A 217 -9.15 -13.84 -7.49
N LEU A 218 -9.16 -12.50 -7.56
CA LEU A 218 -10.08 -11.74 -8.42
C LEU A 218 -9.76 -11.89 -9.91
N SER A 219 -8.49 -12.02 -10.27
CA SER A 219 -8.04 -11.92 -11.66
C SER A 219 -7.77 -13.24 -12.36
N GLY A 220 -7.37 -14.27 -11.60
CA GLY A 220 -6.82 -15.50 -12.18
C GLY A 220 -7.33 -16.80 -11.56
N HIS A 221 -7.65 -16.84 -10.27
CA HIS A 221 -8.02 -18.10 -9.61
C HIS A 221 -9.20 -18.79 -10.31
N ARG A 222 -9.02 -20.03 -10.76
CA ARG A 222 -10.05 -20.82 -11.46
C ARG A 222 -10.73 -20.08 -12.63
N PHE A 223 -9.97 -19.29 -13.39
CA PHE A 223 -10.49 -18.45 -14.48
C PHE A 223 -11.22 -19.22 -15.60
N THR A 224 -10.99 -20.53 -15.73
CA THR A 224 -11.66 -21.37 -16.75
C THR A 224 -13.13 -21.63 -16.44
N SER A 225 -13.52 -21.55 -15.17
CA SER A 225 -14.89 -21.87 -14.72
C SER A 225 -15.56 -20.74 -13.95
N LEU A 226 -14.81 -19.77 -13.43
CA LEU A 226 -15.32 -18.70 -12.60
C LEU A 226 -15.03 -17.31 -13.19
N PRO A 227 -15.88 -16.30 -12.88
CA PRO A 227 -15.66 -14.94 -13.33
C PRO A 227 -14.34 -14.37 -12.80
N CYS A 228 -13.67 -13.57 -13.63
CA CYS A 228 -12.47 -12.82 -13.27
C CYS A 228 -12.60 -11.34 -13.62
N GLN A 229 -11.74 -10.52 -13.02
CA GLN A 229 -11.62 -9.09 -13.32
C GLN A 229 -10.16 -8.74 -13.56
N PRO A 230 -9.84 -8.00 -14.64
CA PRO A 230 -8.49 -7.50 -14.87
C PRO A 230 -7.99 -6.61 -13.71
N ILE A 231 -6.72 -6.76 -13.34
CA ILE A 231 -5.99 -5.94 -12.36
C ILE A 231 -5.13 -4.95 -13.14
N VAL A 232 -5.09 -3.69 -12.70
CA VAL A 232 -4.18 -2.65 -13.18
C VAL A 232 -2.99 -2.60 -12.23
N GLY A 233 -1.83 -3.09 -12.68
CA GLY A 233 -0.64 -3.27 -11.84
C GLY A 233 0.11 -1.99 -11.51
N GLU A 234 0.90 -2.04 -10.43
CA GLU A 234 1.78 -0.96 -9.97
C GLU A 234 3.16 -0.94 -10.59
N ILE A 235 3.50 -1.99 -11.33
CA ILE A 235 4.75 -2.06 -12.06
C ILE A 235 4.45 -1.67 -13.51
N PRO A 236 5.05 -0.60 -14.03
CA PRO A 236 4.96 -0.25 -15.43
C PRO A 236 5.25 -1.42 -16.36
N TRP A 237 4.54 -1.47 -17.48
CA TRP A 237 4.79 -2.45 -18.53
C TRP A 237 6.24 -2.39 -19.00
N GLY A 238 6.84 -3.55 -19.24
CA GLY A 238 8.24 -3.68 -19.63
C GLY A 238 9.22 -3.77 -18.46
N TYR A 239 8.81 -3.48 -17.23
CA TYR A 239 9.66 -3.53 -16.04
C TYR A 239 9.23 -4.63 -15.08
N ASP A 240 10.16 -5.01 -14.20
CA ASP A 240 10.00 -6.10 -13.24
C ASP A 240 9.75 -5.59 -11.81
N ALA A 241 10.26 -4.39 -11.50
CA ALA A 241 10.05 -3.66 -10.25
C ALA A 241 10.02 -2.15 -10.53
N ALA A 242 9.34 -1.39 -9.67
CA ALA A 242 9.31 0.06 -9.68
C ALA A 242 9.71 0.57 -8.30
N ILE A 243 10.72 1.44 -8.26
CA ILE A 243 11.37 1.92 -7.05
C ILE A 243 11.36 3.44 -7.05
N THR A 244 11.02 4.03 -5.91
CA THR A 244 11.18 5.46 -5.67
C THR A 244 12.01 5.67 -4.40
N SER A 245 12.81 6.73 -4.41
CA SER A 245 13.54 7.17 -3.23
C SER A 245 13.49 8.68 -3.08
N ARG A 246 13.61 9.17 -1.85
CA ARG A 246 13.74 10.60 -1.58
C ARG A 246 14.53 10.86 -0.31
N LEU A 247 14.95 12.11 -0.15
CA LEU A 247 15.36 12.64 1.15
C LEU A 247 14.30 13.61 1.68
N ASP A 248 13.96 13.47 2.95
CA ASP A 248 13.10 14.41 3.67
C ASP A 248 13.99 15.49 4.31
N CYS A 249 13.94 16.70 3.75
CA CYS A 249 14.82 17.83 4.10
C CYS A 249 14.22 18.66 5.24
N ASP A 250 14.22 18.10 6.45
CA ASP A 250 13.68 18.78 7.63
C ASP A 250 14.49 20.04 8.00
N GLU A 251 15.82 19.95 7.88
CA GLU A 251 16.78 20.98 8.30
C GLU A 251 17.65 21.49 7.13
N GLU A 252 18.76 20.84 6.78
CA GLU A 252 19.66 21.35 5.72
C GLU A 252 19.41 20.66 4.39
N ILE A 253 19.05 21.41 3.34
CA ILE A 253 18.74 20.86 2.01
C ILE A 253 20.04 20.54 1.26
N GLU A 254 20.99 21.48 1.28
CA GLU A 254 22.22 21.40 0.48
C GLU A 254 23.14 20.24 0.94
N SER A 255 23.01 19.77 2.18
CA SER A 255 23.74 18.60 2.70
C SER A 255 23.29 17.27 2.08
N ALA A 256 22.23 17.28 1.26
CA ALA A 256 21.87 16.15 0.40
C ALA A 256 22.86 15.93 -0.77
N ARG A 257 23.67 16.95 -1.11
CA ARG A 257 24.52 16.96 -2.31
C ARG A 257 25.44 15.74 -2.44
N PRO A 258 26.19 15.29 -1.41
CA PRO A 258 27.08 14.15 -1.56
C PRO A 258 26.35 12.85 -1.94
N LEU A 259 25.19 12.61 -1.33
CA LEU A 259 24.36 11.44 -1.64
C LEU A 259 23.69 11.58 -3.02
N TRP A 260 23.23 12.78 -3.38
CA TRP A 260 22.70 13.04 -4.73
C TRP A 260 23.74 12.76 -5.82
N GLU A 261 24.98 13.23 -5.64
CA GLU A 261 26.08 12.96 -6.57
C GLU A 261 26.38 11.45 -6.68
N ALA A 262 26.24 10.69 -5.59
CA ALA A 262 26.35 9.23 -5.62
C ALA A 262 25.25 8.60 -6.47
N TYR A 263 23.99 9.01 -6.27
CA TYR A 263 22.86 8.54 -7.08
C TYR A 263 23.03 8.86 -8.56
N GLN A 264 23.53 10.06 -8.90
CA GLN A 264 23.85 10.44 -10.28
C GLN A 264 24.90 9.52 -10.89
N ARG A 265 25.99 9.20 -10.18
CA ARG A 265 27.01 8.25 -10.65
C ARG A 265 26.43 6.85 -10.90
N MET A 266 25.41 6.47 -10.14
CA MET A 266 24.71 5.20 -10.33
C MET A 266 23.64 5.27 -11.43
N GLY A 267 23.29 6.46 -11.95
CA GLY A 267 22.17 6.64 -12.88
C GLY A 267 20.81 6.40 -12.24
N VAL A 268 20.64 6.78 -10.97
CA VAL A 268 19.38 6.66 -10.22
C VAL A 268 18.78 8.06 -10.02
N PRO A 269 17.49 8.28 -10.36
CA PRO A 269 16.83 9.56 -10.12
C PRO A 269 16.76 9.90 -8.63
N PHE A 270 16.70 11.19 -8.32
CA PHE A 270 16.74 11.69 -6.96
C PHE A 270 15.53 12.58 -6.65
N SER A 271 15.11 12.64 -5.39
CA SER A 271 13.97 13.47 -4.98
C SER A 271 14.20 14.08 -3.61
N LEU A 272 13.77 15.33 -3.44
CA LEU A 272 13.85 16.07 -2.19
C LEU A 272 12.45 16.50 -1.75
N ALA A 273 12.05 16.18 -0.52
CA ALA A 273 10.88 16.76 0.09
C ALA A 273 11.31 17.93 0.98
N VAL A 274 10.86 19.14 0.66
CA VAL A 274 11.44 20.36 1.22
C VAL A 274 10.50 21.02 2.23
N HIS A 275 10.98 21.12 3.47
CA HIS A 275 10.40 22.02 4.46
C HIS A 275 10.81 23.47 4.14
N THR A 276 9.83 24.34 3.88
CA THR A 276 10.14 25.62 3.22
C THR A 276 10.69 26.73 4.13
N GLN A 277 10.70 26.60 5.45
CA GLN A 277 11.45 27.55 6.30
C GLN A 277 12.94 27.55 5.97
N ASN A 278 13.47 26.41 5.50
CA ASN A 278 14.87 26.30 5.09
C ASN A 278 15.19 27.19 3.89
N LEU A 279 14.18 27.62 3.13
CA LEU A 279 14.34 28.47 1.95
C LEU A 279 14.51 29.96 2.28
N HIS A 280 14.47 30.37 3.55
CA HIS A 280 14.94 31.70 3.95
C HIS A 280 16.46 31.86 3.78
N ARG A 281 17.18 30.75 3.67
CA ARG A 281 18.62 30.67 3.42
C ARG A 281 18.89 30.49 1.93
N ALA A 282 19.46 31.50 1.28
CA ALA A 282 19.73 31.47 -0.17
C ALA A 282 20.75 30.40 -0.60
N ASP A 283 21.65 30.00 0.32
CA ASP A 283 22.61 28.91 0.11
C ASP A 283 21.93 27.54 -0.08
N GLN A 284 20.65 27.39 0.29
CA GLN A 284 19.89 26.15 0.15
C GLN A 284 19.17 26.03 -1.21
N HIS A 285 19.16 27.10 -2.02
CA HIS A 285 18.35 27.14 -3.24
C HIS A 285 19.01 26.39 -4.39
N ARG A 286 20.34 26.38 -4.43
CA ARG A 286 21.12 25.93 -5.60
C ARG A 286 20.83 24.48 -5.98
N ILE A 287 20.87 23.55 -5.03
CA ILE A 287 20.56 22.15 -5.29
C ILE A 287 19.16 21.95 -5.89
N LEU A 288 18.16 22.74 -5.46
CA LEU A 288 16.79 22.63 -5.95
C LEU A 288 16.69 23.01 -7.43
N TRP A 289 17.37 24.08 -7.83
CA TRP A 289 17.45 24.46 -9.24
C TRP A 289 18.14 23.39 -10.07
N GLU A 290 19.33 22.94 -9.64
CA GLU A 290 20.12 21.96 -10.38
C GLU A 290 19.36 20.62 -10.52
N LEU A 291 18.60 20.22 -9.49
CA LEU A 291 17.78 19.01 -9.51
C LEU A 291 16.63 19.09 -10.53
N LEU A 292 16.07 20.28 -10.77
CA LEU A 292 14.92 20.47 -11.68
C LEU A 292 15.32 20.78 -13.13
N VAL A 293 16.59 21.13 -13.39
CA VAL A 293 17.08 21.38 -14.75
C VAL A 293 17.05 20.12 -15.61
N ASP A 294 17.35 18.96 -15.02
CA ASP A 294 17.34 17.66 -15.72
C ASP A 294 15.97 16.98 -15.56
N GLN A 295 15.02 17.38 -16.43
CA GLN A 295 13.63 16.90 -16.37
C GLN A 295 13.57 15.36 -16.41
N GLY A 296 13.14 14.76 -15.29
CA GLY A 296 12.99 13.32 -15.13
C GLY A 296 14.08 12.64 -14.30
N GLN A 297 15.20 13.30 -14.00
CA GLN A 297 16.26 12.80 -13.11
C GLN A 297 16.18 13.36 -11.69
N GLY A 298 15.42 14.45 -11.50
CA GLY A 298 15.21 15.08 -10.21
C GLY A 298 13.76 15.50 -9.97
N ALA A 299 13.35 15.56 -8.70
CA ALA A 299 12.07 16.11 -8.30
C ALA A 299 12.14 16.82 -6.94
N VAL A 300 11.36 17.90 -6.81
CA VAL A 300 11.16 18.61 -5.56
C VAL A 300 9.69 18.48 -5.16
N LEU A 301 9.45 18.05 -3.93
CA LEU A 301 8.14 17.91 -3.32
C LEU A 301 8.03 18.86 -2.13
N SER A 302 6.80 19.23 -1.78
CA SER A 302 6.56 19.97 -0.54
C SER A 302 6.71 19.04 0.65
N HIS A 303 7.39 19.49 1.71
CA HIS A 303 7.33 18.89 3.03
C HIS A 303 6.73 19.88 4.05
N THR A 304 5.72 20.62 3.58
CA THR A 304 4.99 21.69 4.30
C THR A 304 5.80 22.98 4.52
N ALA A 305 5.14 23.99 5.09
CA ALA A 305 5.76 25.27 5.30
C ALA A 305 6.65 25.28 6.55
N THR A 306 6.20 24.62 7.63
CA THR A 306 6.82 24.67 8.96
C THR A 306 7.17 23.29 9.55
N HIS A 307 6.94 22.21 8.80
CA HIS A 307 7.08 20.82 9.26
C HIS A 307 6.21 20.53 10.49
N ALA A 308 4.98 21.07 10.52
CA ALA A 308 4.08 20.91 11.65
C ALA A 308 3.46 19.50 11.70
N PRO A 309 3.44 18.83 12.87
CA PRO A 309 2.72 17.56 13.02
C PRO A 309 1.24 17.73 12.72
N ASN A 310 0.64 16.70 12.14
CA ASN A 310 -0.75 16.69 11.68
C ASN A 310 -1.12 17.92 10.83
N TRP A 311 -0.16 18.48 10.08
CA TRP A 311 -0.40 19.67 9.25
C TRP A 311 -0.98 20.86 10.03
N GLY A 312 -0.57 21.01 11.31
CA GLY A 312 -1.08 22.08 12.17
C GLY A 312 -2.41 21.77 12.88
N GLY A 313 -2.93 20.54 12.77
CA GLY A 313 -3.99 20.03 13.64
C GLY A 313 -5.43 20.29 13.20
N ASN A 314 -5.65 21.05 12.12
CA ASN A 314 -6.97 21.29 11.53
C ASN A 314 -6.88 21.71 10.05
N TYR A 315 -8.03 21.73 9.38
CA TYR A 315 -8.15 22.06 7.96
C TYR A 315 -7.53 23.42 7.58
N ALA A 316 -7.86 24.49 8.31
CA ALA A 316 -7.41 25.84 7.97
C ALA A 316 -5.88 25.99 8.08
N ALA A 317 -5.30 25.39 9.13
CA ALA A 317 -3.85 25.33 9.30
C ALA A 317 -3.18 24.51 8.18
N ALA A 318 -3.74 23.34 7.84
CA ALA A 318 -3.21 22.50 6.79
C ALA A 318 -3.22 23.20 5.41
N LEU A 319 -4.28 23.95 5.12
CA LEU A 319 -4.42 24.70 3.88
C LEU A 319 -3.39 25.83 3.78
N ASP A 320 -3.17 26.54 4.88
CA ASP A 320 -2.17 27.60 4.97
C ASP A 320 -0.74 27.04 4.85
N GLU A 321 -0.43 25.95 5.54
CA GLU A 321 0.84 25.21 5.41
C GLU A 321 1.11 24.80 3.95
N ALA A 322 0.11 24.18 3.30
CA ALA A 322 0.23 23.72 1.92
C ALA A 322 0.42 24.88 0.93
N THR A 323 -0.36 25.96 1.09
CA THR A 323 -0.35 27.13 0.21
C THR A 323 0.96 27.92 0.33
N ARG A 324 1.41 28.21 1.56
CA ARG A 324 2.68 28.91 1.80
C ARG A 324 3.86 28.13 1.26
N SER A 325 3.88 26.82 1.49
CA SER A 325 4.93 25.93 0.97
C SER A 325 4.98 25.96 -0.56
N ALA A 326 3.82 25.83 -1.22
CA ALA A 326 3.74 25.86 -2.68
C ALA A 326 4.23 27.18 -3.27
N GLN A 327 3.82 28.30 -2.70
CA GLN A 327 4.23 29.64 -3.13
C GLN A 327 5.74 29.85 -2.98
N MET A 328 6.32 29.42 -1.86
CA MET A 328 7.75 29.57 -1.61
C MET A 328 8.56 28.71 -2.59
N LEU A 329 8.18 27.44 -2.78
CA LEU A 329 8.85 26.55 -3.73
C LEU A 329 8.77 27.07 -5.16
N GLN A 330 7.61 27.56 -5.59
CA GLN A 330 7.44 28.18 -6.90
C GLN A 330 8.31 29.43 -7.07
N THR A 331 8.44 30.25 -6.03
CA THR A 331 9.29 31.44 -6.03
C THR A 331 10.77 31.09 -6.15
N VAL A 332 11.20 30.08 -5.38
CA VAL A 332 12.61 29.66 -5.29
C VAL A 332 13.04 28.77 -6.43
N THR A 333 12.14 28.06 -7.11
CA THR A 333 12.51 27.09 -8.15
C THR A 333 11.96 27.43 -9.54
N GLY A 334 11.12 28.46 -9.65
CA GLY A 334 10.43 28.81 -10.90
C GLY A 334 9.43 27.75 -11.39
N ASN A 335 9.25 26.65 -10.66
CA ASN A 335 8.38 25.53 -11.04
C ASN A 335 7.28 25.29 -9.99
N PRO A 336 6.06 24.94 -10.41
CA PRO A 336 4.99 24.65 -9.47
C PRO A 336 5.24 23.30 -8.81
N VAL A 337 5.07 23.25 -7.50
CA VAL A 337 5.04 21.98 -6.76
C VAL A 337 3.66 21.35 -6.91
N ARG A 338 3.61 20.05 -7.16
CA ARG A 338 2.36 19.31 -7.41
C ARG A 338 2.07 18.24 -6.36
N PHE A 339 3.11 17.79 -5.67
CA PHE A 339 3.02 16.69 -4.72
C PHE A 339 3.66 17.09 -3.40
N ALA A 340 3.12 16.52 -2.33
CA ALA A 340 3.65 16.72 -0.99
C ALA A 340 4.08 15.40 -0.34
N VAL A 341 4.87 15.52 0.71
CA VAL A 341 5.21 14.44 1.63
C VAL A 341 4.74 14.86 3.01
N SER A 342 4.01 13.98 3.68
CA SER A 342 3.42 14.29 4.98
C SER A 342 4.48 14.42 6.08
N PRO A 343 4.50 15.53 6.83
CA PRO A 343 5.42 15.74 7.93
C PRO A 343 5.14 14.71 9.02
N PHE A 344 6.19 14.11 9.57
CA PHE A 344 6.09 13.00 10.53
C PHE A 344 5.19 11.85 10.07
N HIS A 345 4.96 11.72 8.76
CA HIS A 345 4.06 10.75 8.15
C HIS A 345 2.63 10.78 8.69
N GLN A 346 2.15 11.96 9.09
CA GLN A 346 0.80 12.20 9.57
C GLN A 346 -0.05 12.88 8.49
N THR A 347 -1.14 12.25 8.10
CA THR A 347 -2.00 12.67 6.98
C THR A 347 -3.48 12.46 7.31
N PRO A 348 -4.01 13.16 8.32
CA PRO A 348 -5.42 13.03 8.68
C PRO A 348 -6.33 13.49 7.52
N PRO A 349 -7.60 13.04 7.47
CA PRO A 349 -8.50 13.33 6.35
C PRO A 349 -8.67 14.82 6.01
N TYR A 350 -8.69 15.70 7.03
CA TYR A 350 -8.78 17.15 6.79
C TYR A 350 -7.55 17.72 6.08
N ALA A 351 -6.36 17.13 6.28
CA ALA A 351 -5.13 17.58 5.65
C ALA A 351 -5.11 17.17 4.17
N LEU A 352 -5.62 15.98 3.84
CA LEU A 352 -5.82 15.55 2.45
C LEU A 352 -6.74 16.50 1.69
N GLN A 353 -7.89 16.86 2.29
CA GLN A 353 -8.81 17.84 1.72
C GLN A 353 -8.14 19.20 1.51
N ALA A 354 -7.41 19.69 2.51
CA ALA A 354 -6.70 20.96 2.43
C ALA A 354 -5.60 20.96 1.34
N LEU A 355 -4.88 19.85 1.17
CA LEU A 355 -3.89 19.71 0.10
C LEU A 355 -4.53 19.75 -1.29
N SER A 356 -5.63 19.00 -1.47
CA SER A 356 -6.40 19.02 -2.71
C SER A 356 -6.89 20.43 -3.03
N ASP A 357 -7.44 21.14 -2.05
CA ASP A 357 -7.95 22.52 -2.22
C ASP A 357 -6.81 23.55 -2.43
N ALA A 358 -5.61 23.28 -1.92
CA ALA A 358 -4.40 24.03 -2.24
C ALA A 358 -3.84 23.77 -3.66
N GLY A 359 -4.43 22.83 -4.41
CA GLY A 359 -4.06 22.50 -5.78
C GLY A 359 -2.98 21.42 -5.92
N TYR A 360 -2.70 20.65 -4.86
CA TYR A 360 -1.84 19.47 -4.97
C TYR A 360 -2.58 18.33 -5.68
N GLU A 361 -1.84 17.56 -6.48
CA GLU A 361 -2.33 16.39 -7.21
C GLU A 361 -2.12 15.09 -6.42
N GLY A 362 -1.56 15.17 -5.21
CA GLY A 362 -1.32 13.99 -4.40
C GLY A 362 -0.29 14.19 -3.30
N CYS A 363 -0.12 13.15 -2.48
CA CYS A 363 0.93 13.13 -1.46
C CYS A 363 1.45 11.72 -1.13
N ILE A 364 2.62 11.68 -0.50
CA ILE A 364 3.22 10.49 0.08
C ILE A 364 3.09 10.57 1.59
N GLY A 365 2.40 9.59 2.18
CA GLY A 365 2.32 9.39 3.62
C GLY A 365 3.18 8.21 4.06
N GLY A 366 3.24 7.95 5.36
CA GLY A 366 3.94 6.77 5.89
C GLY A 366 3.05 5.92 6.77
N ILE A 367 3.52 4.71 7.03
CA ILE A 367 2.78 3.69 7.78
C ILE A 367 2.84 3.89 9.31
N ILE A 368 3.72 4.78 9.80
CA ILE A 368 4.03 4.98 11.23
C ILE A 368 2.77 5.09 12.10
N ARG A 369 1.88 5.99 11.68
CA ARG A 369 0.69 6.36 12.45
C ARG A 369 -0.54 5.58 12.03
N ASN A 370 -0.39 4.60 11.12
CA ASN A 370 -1.47 3.82 10.52
C ASN A 370 -2.60 4.72 10.03
N ASP A 371 -2.27 5.85 9.41
CA ASP A 371 -3.28 6.64 8.71
C ASP A 371 -3.92 5.73 7.67
N PRO A 372 -5.26 5.53 7.71
CA PRO A 372 -5.89 4.44 6.98
C PRO A 372 -5.61 4.43 5.47
N GLU A 373 -5.43 5.60 4.87
CA GLU A 373 -5.15 5.73 3.43
C GLU A 373 -3.71 5.37 3.03
N PHE A 374 -2.77 5.49 3.97
CA PHE A 374 -1.33 5.29 3.76
C PHE A 374 -0.80 4.03 4.43
N VAL A 375 -1.68 3.23 5.03
CA VAL A 375 -1.34 1.84 5.37
C VAL A 375 -1.67 0.87 4.23
N LEU A 376 -2.47 1.29 3.23
CA LEU A 376 -2.88 0.44 2.12
C LEU A 376 -1.71 -0.03 1.25
N ALA A 377 -1.75 -1.29 0.83
CA ALA A 377 -0.68 -1.98 0.12
C ALA A 377 -0.46 -1.51 -1.33
N ARG A 378 -1.39 -0.71 -1.87
CA ARG A 378 -1.36 -0.19 -3.24
C ARG A 378 -1.52 1.33 -3.19
N GLY A 379 -0.73 2.04 -3.99
CA GLY A 379 -0.94 3.43 -4.33
C GLY A 379 -2.03 3.66 -5.37
N GLY A 380 -2.52 4.89 -5.43
CA GLY A 380 -3.61 5.33 -6.30
C GLY A 380 -4.50 6.36 -5.63
N VAL A 381 -5.74 6.50 -6.10
CA VAL A 381 -6.71 7.45 -5.53
C VAL A 381 -7.00 7.12 -4.06
N LEU A 382 -7.01 8.15 -3.23
CA LEU A 382 -7.35 8.06 -1.81
C LEU A 382 -8.87 8.06 -1.61
N ALA A 383 -9.38 7.37 -0.59
CA ALA A 383 -10.81 7.29 -0.31
C ALA A 383 -11.41 8.69 -0.05
N GLY A 384 -12.51 8.98 -0.73
CA GLY A 384 -13.21 10.26 -0.60
C GLY A 384 -12.50 11.46 -1.26
N MET A 385 -11.40 11.23 -1.98
CA MET A 385 -10.66 12.28 -2.69
C MET A 385 -11.00 12.31 -4.19
N PRO A 386 -10.73 13.44 -4.88
CA PRO A 386 -10.85 13.54 -6.34
C PRO A 386 -10.04 12.48 -7.09
N ALA A 387 -10.48 12.10 -8.29
CA ALA A 387 -9.89 11.01 -9.07
C ALA A 387 -8.45 11.28 -9.55
N ASP A 388 -8.03 12.54 -9.55
CA ASP A 388 -6.70 13.02 -9.88
C ASP A 388 -5.82 13.24 -8.64
N PHE A 389 -6.35 13.06 -7.42
CA PHE A 389 -5.57 13.10 -6.19
C PHE A 389 -5.12 11.70 -5.77
N VAL A 390 -3.83 11.41 -5.98
CA VAL A 390 -3.26 10.09 -5.69
C VAL A 390 -2.30 10.10 -4.52
N GLY A 391 -2.13 8.95 -3.89
CA GLY A 391 -1.07 8.76 -2.91
C GLY A 391 -0.41 7.41 -3.01
N HIS A 392 0.72 7.31 -2.32
CA HIS A 392 1.47 6.08 -2.12
C HIS A 392 1.98 6.05 -0.68
N SER A 393 2.05 4.86 -0.11
CA SER A 393 2.59 4.62 1.22
C SER A 393 4.10 4.56 1.18
N GLN A 394 4.79 5.22 2.09
CA GLN A 394 6.20 5.01 2.29
C GLN A 394 6.46 3.69 3.02
N GLN A 395 7.18 2.75 2.41
CA GLN A 395 7.46 1.42 3.00
C GLN A 395 8.67 1.44 3.94
N CYS A 396 9.79 2.03 3.52
CA CYS A 396 11.05 1.93 4.26
C CYS A 396 11.64 3.28 4.65
N MET A 397 12.21 3.34 5.84
CA MET A 397 13.03 4.43 6.33
C MET A 397 14.48 3.90 6.45
N LEU A 398 15.28 4.17 5.42
CA LEU A 398 16.70 3.79 5.31
C LEU A 398 17.55 4.75 6.15
N HIS A 399 17.28 4.73 7.45
CA HIS A 399 17.85 5.59 8.46
C HIS A 399 18.95 4.84 9.23
N GLY A 400 20.02 5.53 9.64
CA GLY A 400 21.11 4.90 10.38
C GLY A 400 20.65 4.24 11.70
N ASP A 401 19.66 4.82 12.39
CA ASP A 401 19.12 4.23 13.63
C ASP A 401 18.29 2.96 13.41
N CYS A 402 17.92 2.67 12.16
CA CYS A 402 17.22 1.45 11.77
C CYS A 402 18.19 0.34 11.27
N MET A 403 19.50 0.62 11.19
CA MET A 403 20.50 -0.33 10.71
C MET A 403 20.84 -1.36 11.78
N LEU A 404 20.74 -2.65 11.46
CA LEU A 404 20.97 -3.70 12.46
C LEU A 404 22.42 -3.67 12.99
N ASN A 405 22.56 -3.65 14.31
CA ASN A 405 23.86 -3.70 15.00
C ASN A 405 24.53 -5.09 14.90
N THR A 406 23.77 -6.12 14.54
CA THR A 406 24.24 -7.50 14.44
C THR A 406 23.82 -8.11 13.12
N GLY A 407 24.69 -8.94 12.53
CA GLY A 407 24.45 -9.53 11.22
C GLY A 407 24.62 -8.53 10.07
N ASP A 408 23.78 -8.65 9.05
CA ASP A 408 23.75 -7.76 7.90
C ASP A 408 22.91 -6.51 8.20
N PRO A 409 23.51 -5.30 8.27
CA PRO A 409 22.80 -4.07 8.62
C PRO A 409 21.62 -3.76 7.69
N LEU A 410 21.69 -4.23 6.43
CA LEU A 410 20.69 -3.95 5.40
C LEU A 410 19.61 -5.03 5.26
N ALA A 411 19.63 -6.08 6.09
CA ALA A 411 18.80 -7.26 5.90
C ALA A 411 17.29 -6.95 5.80
N VAL A 412 16.79 -6.06 6.66
CA VAL A 412 15.36 -5.69 6.66
C VAL A 412 14.95 -4.97 5.38
N TYR A 413 15.80 -4.10 4.84
CA TYR A 413 15.52 -3.37 3.60
C TYR A 413 15.55 -4.26 2.37
N ARG A 414 16.52 -5.18 2.32
CA ARG A 414 16.60 -6.21 1.28
C ARG A 414 15.35 -7.07 1.29
N HIS A 415 14.92 -7.52 2.47
CA HIS A 415 13.69 -8.30 2.63
C HIS A 415 12.44 -7.50 2.25
N ALA A 416 12.34 -6.23 2.65
CA ALA A 416 11.21 -5.38 2.28
C ALA A 416 11.11 -5.19 0.75
N PHE A 417 12.25 -4.99 0.07
CA PHE A 417 12.28 -4.94 -1.38
C PHE A 417 11.90 -6.28 -2.02
N ASP A 418 12.42 -7.40 -1.51
CA ASP A 418 12.09 -8.74 -2.02
C ASP A 418 10.59 -9.02 -1.90
N LEU A 419 9.95 -8.65 -0.79
CA LEU A 419 8.50 -8.73 -0.62
C LEU A 419 7.76 -7.85 -1.63
N ALA A 420 8.20 -6.61 -1.84
CA ALA A 420 7.57 -5.70 -2.80
C ALA A 420 7.71 -6.23 -4.24
N TYR A 421 8.87 -6.78 -4.60
CA TYR A 421 9.10 -7.42 -5.90
C TYR A 421 8.21 -8.65 -6.09
N ASP A 422 8.19 -9.56 -5.11
CA ASP A 422 7.41 -10.79 -5.16
C ASP A 422 5.90 -10.50 -5.24
N THR A 423 5.44 -9.40 -4.65
CA THR A 423 4.03 -9.00 -4.61
C THR A 423 3.64 -7.91 -5.61
N ARG A 424 4.57 -7.52 -6.50
CA ARG A 424 4.36 -6.53 -7.57
C ARG A 424 3.90 -5.16 -7.06
N THR A 425 4.48 -4.74 -5.95
CA THR A 425 4.17 -3.48 -5.26
C THR A 425 5.19 -2.40 -5.63
N LEU A 426 4.75 -1.15 -5.83
CA LEU A 426 5.68 -0.03 -5.97
C LEU A 426 6.45 0.17 -4.65
N PHE A 427 7.78 0.17 -4.71
CA PHE A 427 8.62 0.20 -3.51
C PHE A 427 9.20 1.59 -3.26
N GLY A 428 8.92 2.18 -2.11
CA GLY A 428 9.45 3.45 -1.66
C GLY A 428 10.38 3.31 -0.46
N TYR A 429 11.53 3.97 -0.50
CA TYR A 429 12.42 4.16 0.66
C TYR A 429 12.83 5.64 0.82
N LEU A 430 13.14 6.07 2.04
CA LEU A 430 13.56 7.44 2.33
C LEU A 430 14.76 7.46 3.27
N ASP A 431 15.46 8.59 3.29
CA ASP A 431 16.40 8.97 4.36
C ASP A 431 16.31 10.50 4.56
N HIS A 432 17.22 11.10 5.31
CA HIS A 432 17.24 12.54 5.58
C HIS A 432 18.64 13.11 5.34
N PRO A 433 18.79 14.34 4.83
CA PRO A 433 20.08 15.01 4.78
C PRO A 433 20.66 15.24 6.18
N PHE A 434 21.98 15.31 6.29
CA PHE A 434 22.61 15.61 7.59
C PHE A 434 22.36 17.05 8.01
N SER A 435 22.32 17.27 9.31
CA SER A 435 22.36 18.61 9.87
C SER A 435 23.41 18.70 10.99
N PRO A 436 23.77 19.92 11.43
CA PRO A 436 24.61 20.10 12.61
C PRO A 436 24.04 19.46 13.88
N ARG A 437 22.72 19.24 13.93
CA ARG A 437 22.00 18.78 15.11
C ARG A 437 21.83 17.26 15.12
N TYR A 438 21.67 16.65 13.95
CA TYR A 438 21.40 15.22 13.85
C TYR A 438 21.90 14.65 12.52
N GLN A 439 22.58 13.51 12.60
CA GLN A 439 23.03 12.71 11.45
C GLN A 439 22.17 11.47 11.26
N TYR A 440 20.98 11.44 11.88
CA TYR A 440 19.98 10.44 11.55
C TYR A 440 20.52 9.00 11.74
N GLY A 441 21.16 8.78 12.90
CA GLY A 441 21.80 7.52 13.29
C GLY A 441 23.01 7.08 12.47
N TRP A 442 23.36 7.81 11.41
CA TRP A 442 24.54 7.50 10.61
C TRP A 442 25.81 7.90 11.34
N ARG A 443 26.87 7.09 11.17
CA ARG A 443 28.19 7.39 11.74
C ARG A 443 28.85 8.56 11.01
N ASP A 444 28.77 8.54 9.69
CA ASP A 444 29.38 9.51 8.78
C ASP A 444 28.77 9.39 7.38
N GLU A 445 28.98 10.41 6.54
CA GLU A 445 28.43 10.48 5.18
C GLU A 445 28.91 9.35 4.28
N THR A 446 30.15 8.88 4.49
CA THR A 446 30.72 7.78 3.70
C THR A 446 29.97 6.48 3.99
N SER A 447 29.63 6.22 5.25
CA SER A 447 28.86 5.05 5.66
C SER A 447 27.42 5.09 5.13
N ARG A 448 26.79 6.27 5.11
CA ARG A 448 25.47 6.48 4.51
C ARG A 448 25.47 6.17 3.01
N ILE A 449 26.39 6.80 2.27
CA ILE A 449 26.52 6.57 0.82
C ILE A 449 26.77 5.08 0.53
N ALA A 450 27.69 4.44 1.24
CA ALA A 450 27.99 3.03 1.04
C ALA A 450 26.77 2.12 1.28
N ALA A 451 25.93 2.42 2.27
CA ALA A 451 24.71 1.65 2.53
C ALA A 451 23.68 1.82 1.41
N HIS A 452 23.48 3.04 0.92
CA HIS A 452 22.59 3.30 -0.23
C HIS A 452 23.09 2.61 -1.50
N GLU A 453 24.39 2.70 -1.81
CA GLU A 453 24.99 2.04 -2.96
C GLU A 453 24.81 0.51 -2.90
N GLN A 454 25.06 -0.09 -1.73
CA GLN A 454 24.84 -1.52 -1.51
C GLN A 454 23.38 -1.95 -1.66
N PHE A 455 22.44 -1.11 -1.23
CA PHE A 455 21.02 -1.42 -1.36
C PHE A 455 20.52 -1.30 -2.80
N ILE A 456 20.94 -0.27 -3.54
CA ILE A 456 20.64 -0.12 -4.97
C ILE A 456 21.25 -1.29 -5.77
N GLU A 457 22.46 -1.73 -5.42
CA GLU A 457 23.10 -2.88 -6.05
C GLU A 457 22.33 -4.18 -5.78
N HIS A 458 21.85 -4.40 -4.55
CA HIS A 458 20.95 -5.53 -4.25
C HIS A 458 19.72 -5.52 -5.16
N ILE A 459 19.06 -4.37 -5.32
CA ILE A 459 17.88 -4.22 -6.19
C ILE A 459 18.21 -4.64 -7.63
N ARG A 460 19.35 -4.17 -8.17
CA ARG A 460 19.80 -4.48 -9.54
C ARG A 460 20.20 -5.94 -9.73
N GLN A 461 20.76 -6.57 -8.70
CA GLN A 461 21.11 -8.00 -8.73
C GLN A 461 19.87 -8.88 -8.61
N ARG A 462 18.88 -8.45 -7.82
CA ARG A 462 17.66 -9.20 -7.56
C ARG A 462 16.71 -9.22 -8.76
N VAL A 463 16.69 -8.14 -9.55
CA VAL A 463 15.68 -7.91 -10.59
C VAL A 463 16.34 -7.56 -11.94
N PRO A 464 15.96 -8.23 -13.05
CA PRO A 464 16.58 -7.99 -14.35
C PRO A 464 16.37 -6.57 -14.92
N ASN A 465 15.14 -6.05 -14.83
CA ASN A 465 14.81 -4.73 -15.34
C ASN A 465 14.11 -3.84 -14.28
N PRO A 466 14.88 -3.30 -13.30
CA PRO A 466 14.34 -2.40 -12.29
C PRO A 466 14.13 -1.00 -12.87
N LEU A 467 12.99 -0.39 -12.53
CA LEU A 467 12.70 1.00 -12.85
C LEU A 467 12.87 1.89 -11.62
N PHE A 468 13.87 2.76 -11.63
CA PHE A 468 14.00 3.81 -10.62
C PHE A 468 13.28 5.07 -11.10
N LEU A 469 12.44 5.64 -10.24
CA LEU A 469 11.62 6.81 -10.49
C LEU A 469 11.94 7.90 -9.46
N THR A 470 11.76 9.15 -9.87
CA THR A 470 11.55 10.22 -8.90
C THR A 470 10.21 10.00 -8.17
N ALA A 471 10.09 10.52 -6.96
CA ALA A 471 8.84 10.45 -6.20
C ALA A 471 7.66 11.09 -6.94
N ALA A 472 7.91 12.19 -7.67
CA ALA A 472 6.90 12.79 -8.55
C ALA A 472 6.53 11.87 -9.72
N GLY A 473 7.51 11.25 -10.39
CA GLY A 473 7.25 10.32 -11.49
C GLY A 473 6.48 9.06 -11.07
N ALA A 474 6.69 8.58 -9.85
CA ALA A 474 5.91 7.50 -9.25
C ALA A 474 4.44 7.91 -9.06
N LEU A 475 4.17 9.09 -8.48
CA LEU A 475 2.80 9.59 -8.31
C LEU A 475 2.12 9.87 -9.66
N GLU A 476 2.84 10.40 -10.65
CA GLU A 476 2.30 10.58 -12.00
C GLU A 476 1.92 9.25 -12.66
N PHE A 477 2.73 8.20 -12.46
CA PHE A 477 2.40 6.87 -12.94
C PHE A 477 1.16 6.33 -12.22
N LEU A 478 1.06 6.50 -10.90
CA LEU A 478 -0.13 6.09 -10.13
C LEU A 478 -1.40 6.86 -10.56
N ALA A 479 -1.30 8.15 -10.89
CA ALA A 479 -2.40 8.92 -11.46
C ALA A 479 -2.86 8.35 -12.81
N ARG A 480 -1.91 7.99 -13.70
CA ARG A 480 -2.22 7.33 -14.97
C ARG A 480 -2.85 5.94 -14.76
N LYS A 481 -2.31 5.15 -13.84
CA LYS A 481 -2.85 3.83 -13.44
C LYS A 481 -4.30 3.98 -12.97
N SER A 482 -4.56 4.89 -12.04
CA SER A 482 -5.88 5.14 -11.46
C SER A 482 -6.92 5.67 -12.45
N THR A 483 -6.49 6.43 -13.45
CA THR A 483 -7.39 6.97 -14.49
C THR A 483 -7.59 6.02 -15.67
N THR A 484 -6.80 4.94 -15.78
CA THR A 484 -6.98 3.91 -16.81
C THR A 484 -8.30 3.16 -16.59
N GLN A 485 -9.18 3.20 -17.60
CA GLN A 485 -10.49 2.55 -17.52
C GLN A 485 -10.47 1.17 -18.15
N ILE A 486 -11.07 0.19 -17.47
CA ILE A 486 -11.33 -1.14 -18.03
C ILE A 486 -12.83 -1.38 -17.95
N VAL A 487 -13.46 -1.48 -19.11
CA VAL A 487 -14.93 -1.60 -19.23
C VAL A 487 -15.26 -2.92 -19.89
N ARG A 488 -16.23 -3.65 -19.31
CA ARG A 488 -16.75 -4.87 -19.92
C ARG A 488 -17.62 -4.51 -21.13
N ASP A 489 -17.36 -5.14 -22.26
CA ASP A 489 -18.12 -5.03 -23.50
C ASP A 489 -18.47 -6.44 -23.99
N GLY A 490 -19.67 -6.92 -23.66
CA GLY A 490 -20.04 -8.31 -23.84
C GLY A 490 -19.15 -9.25 -23.01
N ASP A 491 -18.45 -10.16 -23.69
CA ASP A 491 -17.57 -11.16 -23.08
C ASP A 491 -16.11 -10.72 -22.97
N VAL A 492 -15.76 -9.55 -23.51
CA VAL A 492 -14.41 -9.01 -23.46
C VAL A 492 -14.31 -7.79 -22.55
N PHE A 493 -13.10 -7.42 -22.16
CA PHE A 493 -12.82 -6.12 -21.54
C PHE A 493 -12.06 -5.22 -22.51
N ARG A 494 -12.48 -3.96 -22.59
CA ARG A 494 -11.80 -2.92 -23.36
C ARG A 494 -11.13 -1.91 -22.44
N ILE A 495 -9.93 -1.51 -22.84
CA ILE A 495 -9.12 -0.53 -22.12
C ILE A 495 -9.37 0.85 -22.73
N ARG A 496 -9.56 1.87 -21.89
CA ARG A 496 -9.53 3.27 -22.30
C ARG A 496 -8.42 3.96 -21.52
N ALA A 497 -7.39 4.38 -22.23
CA ALA A 497 -6.32 5.18 -21.65
C ALA A 497 -6.84 6.60 -21.36
N PRO A 498 -6.28 7.29 -20.35
CA PRO A 498 -6.56 8.71 -20.12
C PRO A 498 -6.12 9.55 -21.32
N GLU A 499 -6.90 10.60 -21.64
CA GLU A 499 -6.65 11.48 -22.81
C GLU A 499 -5.33 12.26 -22.68
N SER A 500 -4.92 12.60 -21.46
CA SER A 500 -3.66 13.26 -21.16
C SER A 500 -2.96 12.55 -19.99
N ALA A 501 -1.93 11.77 -20.30
CA ALA A 501 -1.05 11.17 -19.30
C ALA A 501 0.28 11.92 -19.25
N ARG A 502 0.66 12.43 -18.06
CA ARG A 502 2.00 13.03 -17.85
C ARG A 502 3.09 11.97 -17.75
N SER A 503 2.77 10.82 -17.15
CA SER A 503 3.71 9.72 -17.02
C SER A 503 3.92 9.03 -18.38
N PRO A 504 5.19 8.83 -18.81
CA PRO A 504 5.49 8.09 -20.03
C PRO A 504 5.19 6.59 -19.88
N TYR A 505 5.08 6.11 -18.64
CA TYR A 505 4.96 4.70 -18.30
C TYR A 505 3.54 4.18 -18.47
N VAL A 506 3.36 3.07 -19.19
CA VAL A 506 2.05 2.44 -19.41
C VAL A 506 1.81 1.41 -18.29
N PRO A 507 0.61 1.36 -17.68
CA PRO A 507 0.29 0.31 -16.71
C PRO A 507 0.35 -1.09 -17.30
N THR A 508 0.71 -2.05 -16.45
CA THR A 508 0.52 -3.47 -16.72
C THR A 508 -0.93 -3.85 -16.44
N ILE A 509 -1.53 -4.73 -17.25
CA ILE A 509 -2.77 -5.44 -16.92
C ILE A 509 -2.47 -6.90 -16.63
N GLU A 510 -3.03 -7.42 -15.54
CA GLU A 510 -3.02 -8.85 -15.22
C GLU A 510 -4.43 -9.42 -15.28
N PHE A 511 -4.63 -10.44 -16.12
CA PHE A 511 -5.92 -11.08 -16.30
C PHE A 511 -5.72 -12.55 -16.66
N ARG A 512 -6.37 -13.45 -15.92
CA ARG A 512 -6.35 -14.90 -16.14
C ARG A 512 -4.94 -15.51 -16.19
N GLY A 513 -4.06 -15.00 -15.33
CA GLY A 513 -2.65 -15.43 -15.26
C GLY A 513 -1.77 -14.88 -16.39
N VAL A 514 -2.30 -14.04 -17.28
CA VAL A 514 -1.54 -13.38 -18.34
C VAL A 514 -1.28 -11.93 -17.96
N ARG A 515 -0.04 -11.51 -18.18
CA ARG A 515 0.40 -10.12 -18.03
C ARG A 515 0.47 -9.49 -19.43
N THR A 516 -0.21 -8.36 -19.64
CA THR A 516 -0.18 -7.60 -20.89
C THR A 516 -0.05 -6.10 -20.64
N ILE A 517 0.20 -5.34 -21.70
CA ILE A 517 0.22 -3.87 -21.68
C ILE A 517 -1.22 -3.33 -21.64
N ALA A 518 -1.43 -2.20 -20.97
CA ALA A 518 -2.68 -1.46 -21.07
C ALA A 518 -2.83 -0.73 -22.43
N ASP A 519 -3.06 -1.47 -23.53
CA ASP A 519 -3.25 -0.93 -24.87
C ASP A 519 -4.74 -0.74 -25.21
N PRO A 520 -5.21 0.50 -25.49
CA PRO A 520 -6.59 0.77 -25.90
C PRO A 520 -7.05 0.09 -27.19
N ARG A 521 -6.12 -0.43 -28.01
CA ARG A 521 -6.42 -1.13 -29.27
C ARG A 521 -6.71 -2.61 -29.08
N GLU A 522 -6.35 -3.17 -27.92
CA GLU A 522 -6.52 -4.58 -27.62
C GLU A 522 -7.76 -4.83 -26.75
N ALA A 523 -8.39 -5.98 -26.96
CA ALA A 523 -9.44 -6.49 -26.10
C ALA A 523 -8.87 -7.63 -25.25
N LEU A 524 -9.17 -7.62 -23.96
CA LEU A 524 -8.82 -8.72 -23.06
C LEU A 524 -9.93 -9.77 -23.15
N ILE A 525 -9.55 -10.99 -23.53
CA ILE A 525 -10.47 -12.11 -23.78
C ILE A 525 -10.55 -13.05 -22.59
#